data_AF-A0AAU0ZZK2-F1
#
_entry.id   AF-A0AAU0ZZK2-F1
#
_cell.length_a   1.000
_cell.length_b   1.000
_cell.length_c   1.000
_cell.angle_alpha   90.00
_cell.angle_beta   90.00
_cell.angle_gamma   90.00
#
_symmetry.space_group_name_H-M   'P 1'
#
loop_
_entity.id
_entity.type
_entity.pdbx_description
1 polymer ?
#
loop_
_entity_poly.entity_id
_entity_poly.type
_entity_poly.pdbx_seq_one_letter_code
_entity_poly.pdbx_strand_id
1 'polypeptide(L)'
;MLTVTSVNVNGLRAAAKKGFVEWLAETSADAVCLQEVRAEPHQLPENVREPEGWHVVHAPAAAKGRAGVSLYTRREPERVQIGFGSAEFADSGRYVEVDLPGVTVASLYLPSGEVGTERQDEKIRFMGEFLPYLKSLRERAAADGREVVVCGDWNIAHQEADLKNWKGNKKNSGFLPEERAWLSSVFEPTDGGYVDVVRSLHPDVEGPYSWWSYRGRAFDNDAGWRIDYQVSTPGLAGRAVKGFVERAATHDERWSDHAPVTVVYE
;
A
#
# COMPACT_ATOMS: atom_id res chain seq x y z
N MET A 1 -1.73 -4.92 -20.79
CA MET A 1 -0.70 -4.91 -19.75
C MET A 1 -0.78 -3.65 -18.94
N LEU A 2 -0.82 -3.81 -17.61
CA LEU A 2 -0.85 -2.78 -16.59
C LEU A 2 0.24 -3.11 -15.57
N THR A 3 1.15 -2.19 -15.28
CA THR A 3 2.14 -2.33 -14.21
C THR A 3 1.80 -1.36 -13.09
N VAL A 4 1.61 -1.88 -11.88
CA VAL A 4 1.32 -1.06 -10.70
C VAL A 4 2.41 -1.27 -9.67
N THR A 5 2.87 -0.18 -9.06
CA THR A 5 3.82 -0.23 -7.95
C THR A 5 3.21 0.42 -6.71
N SER A 6 3.37 -0.22 -5.55
CA SER A 6 3.06 0.36 -4.24
C SER A 6 4.33 0.62 -3.47
N VAL A 7 4.46 1.78 -2.82
CA VAL A 7 5.54 2.02 -1.89
C VAL A 7 5.20 3.05 -0.82
N ASN A 8 5.41 2.68 0.44
CA ASN A 8 5.46 3.64 1.53
C ASN A 8 6.80 4.39 1.47
N VAL A 9 6.76 5.71 1.29
CA VAL A 9 7.95 6.55 1.11
C VAL A 9 8.50 7.12 2.41
N ASN A 10 7.83 6.91 3.56
CA ASN A 10 8.23 7.40 4.88
C ASN A 10 8.64 8.89 4.88
N GLY A 11 7.91 9.70 4.11
CA GLY A 11 8.18 11.11 3.85
C GLY A 11 8.78 11.35 2.47
N LEU A 12 7.93 11.77 1.53
CA LEU A 12 8.30 11.95 0.12
C LEU A 12 9.44 12.97 -0.08
N ARG A 13 9.47 14.04 0.72
CA ARG A 13 10.56 15.05 0.66
C ARG A 13 11.93 14.49 1.01
N ALA A 14 11.98 13.49 1.90
CA ALA A 14 13.23 12.85 2.29
C ALA A 14 13.62 11.79 1.24
N ALA A 15 12.67 10.99 0.79
CA ALA A 15 12.88 10.00 -0.27
C ALA A 15 13.38 10.65 -1.58
N ALA A 16 12.82 11.80 -1.95
CA ALA A 16 13.21 12.56 -3.14
C ALA A 16 14.69 13.01 -3.13
N LYS A 17 15.33 13.09 -1.96
CA LYS A 17 16.75 13.45 -1.82
C LYS A 17 17.68 12.23 -1.80
N LYS A 18 17.15 11.01 -1.83
CA LYS A 18 17.85 9.76 -1.54
C LYS A 18 17.75 8.70 -2.64
N GLY A 19 17.21 9.01 -3.81
CA GLY A 19 17.11 8.05 -4.91
C GLY A 19 15.69 7.83 -5.45
N PHE A 20 14.65 8.37 -4.81
CA PHE A 20 13.28 8.15 -5.28
C PHE A 20 13.01 8.79 -6.65
N VAL A 21 13.60 9.97 -6.92
CA VAL A 21 13.37 10.69 -8.19
C VAL A 21 13.99 9.91 -9.35
N GLU A 22 15.19 9.39 -9.13
CA GLU A 22 15.92 8.54 -10.07
C GLU A 22 15.14 7.24 -10.33
N TRP A 23 14.66 6.59 -9.26
CA TRP A 23 13.80 5.40 -9.37
C TRP A 23 12.50 5.68 -10.14
N LEU A 24 11.82 6.80 -9.86
CA LEU A 24 10.58 7.19 -10.54
C LEU A 24 10.80 7.48 -12.04
N ALA A 25 11.98 7.97 -12.42
CA ALA A 25 12.33 8.18 -13.82
C ALA A 25 12.57 6.87 -14.59
N GLU A 26 13.05 5.83 -13.90
CA GLU A 26 13.39 4.53 -14.50
C GLU A 26 12.24 3.52 -14.49
N THR A 27 11.27 3.66 -13.57
CA THR A 27 10.19 2.68 -13.42
C THR A 27 9.29 2.60 -14.66
N SER A 28 8.96 1.36 -15.04
CA SER A 28 7.99 1.05 -16.09
C SER A 28 6.54 1.03 -15.59
N ALA A 29 6.29 1.42 -14.34
CA ALA A 29 4.95 1.45 -13.78
C ALA A 29 4.02 2.39 -14.57
N ASP A 30 2.78 1.96 -14.77
CA ASP A 30 1.68 2.77 -15.28
C ASP A 30 0.98 3.55 -14.15
N ALA A 31 1.01 2.99 -12.94
CA ALA A 31 0.52 3.63 -11.72
C ALA A 31 1.47 3.38 -10.53
N VAL A 32 1.70 4.42 -9.73
CA VAL A 32 2.52 4.37 -8.51
C VAL A 32 1.72 4.89 -7.31
N CYS A 33 1.47 4.00 -6.37
CA CYS A 33 0.72 4.24 -5.13
C CYS A 33 1.72 4.58 -4.01
N LEU A 34 1.70 5.82 -3.52
CA LEU A 34 2.59 6.29 -2.46
C LEU A 34 1.86 6.40 -1.12
N GLN A 35 2.49 5.91 -0.05
CA GLN A 35 2.02 6.03 1.33
C GLN A 35 3.00 6.80 2.19
N GLU A 36 2.50 7.38 3.29
CA GLU A 36 3.26 8.28 4.16
C GLU A 36 4.02 9.39 3.42
N VAL A 37 3.31 10.13 2.57
CA VAL A 37 3.86 11.30 1.89
C VAL A 37 4.33 12.36 2.89
N ARG A 38 3.60 12.51 4.01
CA ARG A 38 3.90 13.38 5.17
C ARG A 38 4.18 14.85 4.79
N ALA A 39 3.47 15.33 3.77
CA ALA A 39 3.59 16.69 3.28
C ALA A 39 2.29 17.13 2.61
N GLU A 40 2.00 18.42 2.72
CA GLU A 40 1.03 19.06 1.84
C GLU A 40 1.67 19.33 0.46
N PRO A 41 0.88 19.40 -0.63
CA PRO A 41 1.42 19.58 -1.98
C PRO A 41 2.39 20.76 -2.10
N HIS A 42 2.08 21.93 -1.53
CA HIS A 42 2.94 23.11 -1.59
C HIS A 42 4.33 22.95 -0.91
N GLN A 43 4.51 21.90 -0.11
CA GLN A 43 5.78 21.61 0.57
C GLN A 43 6.66 20.65 -0.24
N LEU A 44 6.09 19.99 -1.25
CA LEU A 44 6.79 19.03 -2.09
C LEU A 44 7.63 19.76 -3.16
N PRO A 45 8.87 19.30 -3.42
CA PRO A 45 9.62 19.70 -4.60
C PRO A 45 8.82 19.41 -5.88
N GLU A 46 8.97 20.27 -6.90
CA GLU A 46 8.20 20.18 -8.15
C GLU A 46 8.34 18.82 -8.84
N ASN A 47 9.56 18.27 -8.89
CA ASN A 47 9.88 16.98 -9.52
C ASN A 47 9.24 15.75 -8.84
N VAL A 48 8.58 15.90 -7.69
CA VAL A 48 7.77 14.84 -7.08
C VAL A 48 6.34 15.27 -6.81
N ARG A 49 6.04 16.57 -6.87
CA ARG A 49 4.69 17.14 -6.76
C ARG A 49 3.93 16.96 -8.08
N GLU A 50 4.58 17.31 -9.17
CA GLU A 50 4.05 17.26 -10.55
C GLU A 50 5.16 16.74 -11.47
N PRO A 51 5.62 15.48 -11.29
CA PRO A 51 6.66 14.91 -12.15
C PRO A 51 6.18 14.82 -13.60
N GLU A 52 7.09 15.12 -14.54
CA GLU A 52 6.78 15.08 -15.97
C GLU A 52 6.25 13.70 -16.40
N GLY A 53 5.18 13.70 -17.20
CA GLY A 53 4.56 12.46 -17.71
C GLY A 53 3.67 11.73 -16.70
N TRP A 54 3.38 12.32 -15.54
CA TRP A 54 2.49 11.77 -14.52
C TRP A 54 1.32 12.70 -14.20
N HIS A 55 0.13 12.13 -14.13
CA HIS A 55 -1.02 12.73 -13.47
C HIS A 55 -0.98 12.35 -11.99
N VAL A 56 -1.06 13.34 -11.11
CA VAL A 56 -0.87 13.14 -9.67
C VAL A 56 -2.11 13.55 -8.88
N VAL A 57 -2.54 12.65 -8.00
CA VAL A 57 -3.51 12.97 -6.96
C VAL A 57 -2.81 12.89 -5.61
N HIS A 58 -2.89 13.97 -4.83
CA HIS A 58 -2.41 14.02 -3.45
C HIS A 58 -3.60 14.04 -2.48
N ALA A 59 -3.57 13.17 -1.46
CA ALA A 59 -4.50 13.19 -0.34
C ALA A 59 -3.71 13.39 0.97
N PRO A 60 -3.36 14.64 1.32
CA PRO A 60 -2.63 14.94 2.55
C PRO A 60 -3.50 14.68 3.77
N ALA A 61 -2.87 14.38 4.90
CA ALA A 61 -3.54 14.30 6.19
C ALA A 61 -3.64 15.70 6.83
N ALA A 62 -4.72 15.99 7.56
CA ALA A 62 -4.82 17.21 8.36
C ALA A 62 -3.75 17.27 9.48
N ALA A 63 -3.36 16.11 10.01
CA ALA A 63 -2.26 15.99 10.95
C ALA A 63 -0.91 16.24 10.25
N LYS A 64 -0.37 17.45 10.41
CA LYS A 64 0.87 17.89 9.75
C LYS A 64 2.04 16.92 9.96
N GLY A 65 2.70 16.55 8.86
CA GLY A 65 3.88 15.68 8.89
C GLY A 65 3.60 14.21 9.20
N ARG A 66 2.33 13.78 9.17
CA ARG A 66 1.89 12.40 9.40
C ARG A 66 1.13 11.89 8.17
N ALA A 67 1.10 10.57 7.97
CA ALA A 67 0.31 9.90 6.94
C ALA A 67 0.41 10.59 5.56
N GLY A 68 -0.71 10.77 4.87
CA GLY A 68 -0.78 11.29 3.52
C GLY A 68 -0.50 10.19 2.49
N VAL A 69 -1.36 10.09 1.49
CA VAL A 69 -1.16 9.20 0.35
C VAL A 69 -1.11 10.00 -0.94
N SER A 70 -0.51 9.42 -1.96
CA SER A 70 -0.60 9.95 -3.33
C SER A 70 -0.70 8.82 -4.33
N LEU A 71 -1.22 9.14 -5.50
CA LEU A 71 -1.39 8.20 -6.59
C LEU A 71 -0.97 8.86 -7.90
N TYR A 72 0.08 8.32 -8.50
CA TYR A 72 0.65 8.81 -9.75
C TYR A 72 0.21 7.86 -10.85
N THR A 73 -0.26 8.40 -11.97
CA THR A 73 -0.74 7.60 -13.11
C THR A 73 -0.21 8.19 -14.41
N ARG A 74 0.23 7.35 -15.35
CA ARG A 74 0.66 7.82 -16.68
C ARG A 74 -0.51 8.22 -17.57
N ARG A 75 -1.69 7.69 -17.29
CA ARG A 75 -2.95 8.04 -17.95
C ARG A 75 -3.76 8.93 -17.04
N GLU A 76 -4.44 9.91 -17.62
CA GLU A 76 -5.37 10.76 -16.87
C GLU A 76 -6.51 9.91 -16.27
N PRO A 77 -6.77 10.04 -14.95
CA PRO A 77 -7.91 9.41 -14.32
C PRO A 77 -9.26 9.83 -14.90
N GLU A 78 -10.15 8.86 -15.14
CA GLU A 78 -11.56 9.13 -15.49
C GLU A 78 -12.35 9.66 -14.28
N ARG A 79 -11.96 9.21 -13.09
CA ARG A 79 -12.55 9.60 -11.81
C ARG A 79 -11.47 9.63 -10.76
N VAL A 80 -11.60 10.55 -9.81
CA VAL A 80 -10.78 10.63 -8.61
C VAL A 80 -11.69 10.63 -7.40
N GLN A 81 -11.33 9.85 -6.37
CA GLN A 81 -11.97 9.90 -5.07
C GLN A 81 -10.92 9.91 -3.96
N ILE A 82 -10.99 10.92 -3.09
CA ILE A 82 -10.18 11.01 -1.88
C ILE A 82 -11.03 10.56 -0.70
N GLY A 83 -10.48 9.67 0.12
CA GLY A 83 -11.19 9.03 1.22
C GLY A 83 -12.18 7.95 0.77
N PHE A 84 -12.75 7.26 1.75
CA PHE A 84 -13.65 6.12 1.52
C PHE A 84 -15.04 6.30 2.16
N GLY A 85 -15.42 7.55 2.44
CA GLY A 85 -16.74 7.89 2.97
C GLY A 85 -16.88 7.79 4.50
N SER A 86 -15.80 7.47 5.22
CA SER A 86 -15.77 7.51 6.69
C SER A 86 -15.77 8.94 7.22
N ALA A 87 -16.62 9.22 8.21
CA ALA A 87 -16.62 10.50 8.93
C ALA A 87 -15.42 10.63 9.88
N GLU A 88 -15.02 9.55 10.56
CA GLU A 88 -13.86 9.55 11.47
C GLU A 88 -12.54 9.77 10.69
N PHE A 89 -12.44 9.18 9.50
CA PHE A 89 -11.20 9.18 8.72
C PHE A 89 -11.19 10.15 7.54
N ALA A 90 -12.17 11.06 7.43
CA ALA A 90 -12.35 11.98 6.30
C ALA A 90 -11.06 12.77 5.98
N ASP A 91 -10.40 13.31 7.01
CA ASP A 91 -9.20 14.14 6.87
C ASP A 91 -7.90 13.41 7.23
N SER A 92 -7.96 12.07 7.32
CA SER A 92 -6.82 11.26 7.75
C SER A 92 -5.72 11.16 6.68
N GLY A 93 -6.03 11.46 5.41
CA GLY A 93 -5.10 11.35 4.30
C GLY A 93 -4.59 9.92 4.08
N ARG A 94 -5.45 8.92 4.31
CA ARG A 94 -5.09 7.49 4.30
C ARG A 94 -5.56 6.72 3.08
N TYR A 95 -6.39 7.33 2.23
CA TYR A 95 -6.96 6.63 1.09
C TYR A 95 -7.20 7.58 -0.08
N VAL A 96 -6.82 7.15 -1.28
CA VAL A 96 -7.21 7.75 -2.55
C VAL A 96 -7.39 6.65 -3.58
N GLU A 97 -8.41 6.77 -4.42
CA GLU A 97 -8.62 5.90 -5.57
C GLU A 97 -8.84 6.70 -6.84
N VAL A 98 -8.44 6.11 -7.96
CA VAL A 98 -8.67 6.63 -9.31
C VAL A 98 -9.22 5.55 -10.20
N ASP A 99 -10.12 5.93 -11.10
CA ASP A 99 -10.55 5.06 -12.19
C ASP A 99 -9.68 5.30 -13.41
N LEU A 100 -9.15 4.20 -13.94
CA LEU A 100 -8.55 4.12 -15.25
C LEU A 100 -9.43 3.23 -16.14
N PRO A 101 -9.23 3.22 -17.47
CA PRO A 101 -9.98 2.32 -18.35
C PRO A 101 -9.90 0.85 -17.89
N GLY A 102 -11.03 0.31 -17.44
CA GLY A 102 -11.19 -1.08 -17.00
C GLY A 102 -10.65 -1.42 -15.60
N VAL A 103 -10.11 -0.47 -14.83
CA VAL A 103 -9.58 -0.74 -13.49
C VAL A 103 -9.64 0.47 -12.56
N THR A 104 -10.06 0.26 -11.32
CA THR A 104 -9.84 1.21 -10.22
C THR A 104 -8.54 0.87 -9.49
N VAL A 105 -7.65 1.85 -9.37
CA VAL A 105 -6.38 1.73 -8.63
C VAL A 105 -6.47 2.60 -7.38
N ALA A 106 -6.11 2.06 -6.22
CA ALA A 106 -6.14 2.79 -4.96
C ALA A 106 -4.79 2.73 -4.21
N SER A 107 -4.48 3.81 -3.49
CA SER A 107 -3.37 3.90 -2.54
C SER A 107 -3.93 4.01 -1.12
N LEU A 108 -3.63 3.01 -0.30
CA LEU A 108 -4.06 2.87 1.10
C LEU A 108 -2.87 3.01 2.04
N TYR A 109 -3.04 3.78 3.10
CA TYR A 109 -2.16 3.75 4.28
C TYR A 109 -2.98 3.44 5.53
N LEU A 110 -3.10 2.15 5.85
CA LEU A 110 -3.81 1.67 7.02
C LEU A 110 -3.08 2.14 8.29
N PRO A 111 -3.77 2.62 9.34
CA PRO A 111 -3.11 3.06 10.57
C PRO A 111 -2.13 2.02 11.15
N SER A 112 -0.91 2.46 11.47
CA SER A 112 -0.03 1.70 12.35
C SER A 112 -0.61 1.69 13.77
N GLY A 113 -0.49 0.57 14.49
CA GLY A 113 -0.99 0.45 15.87
C GLY A 113 0.12 0.30 16.91
N GLU A 114 -0.28 0.41 18.17
CA GLU A 114 0.57 0.14 19.33
C GLU A 114 -0.33 -0.40 20.45
N VAL A 115 -0.09 -1.66 20.86
CA VAL A 115 -0.97 -2.39 21.78
C VAL A 115 -1.18 -1.63 23.08
N GLY A 116 -2.44 -1.51 23.51
CA GLY A 116 -2.81 -0.80 24.74
C GLY A 116 -2.83 0.72 24.60
N THR A 117 -2.87 1.26 23.38
CA THR A 117 -2.96 2.69 23.11
C THR A 117 -4.13 3.01 22.16
N GLU A 118 -4.56 4.27 22.15
CA GLU A 118 -5.58 4.78 21.22
C GLU A 118 -5.21 4.53 19.75
N ARG A 119 -3.92 4.39 19.40
CA ARG A 119 -3.52 4.08 18.01
C ARG A 119 -3.96 2.68 17.57
N GLN A 120 -3.91 1.71 18.48
CA GLN A 120 -4.44 0.38 18.16
C GLN A 120 -5.97 0.43 18.05
N ASP A 121 -6.63 1.21 18.90
CA ASP A 121 -8.09 1.38 18.84
C ASP A 121 -8.53 2.08 17.54
N GLU A 122 -7.82 3.13 17.11
CA GLU A 122 -7.98 3.79 15.79
C GLU A 122 -7.82 2.78 14.66
N LYS A 123 -6.77 1.95 14.70
CA LYS A 123 -6.53 0.90 13.70
C LYS A 123 -7.69 -0.10 13.62
N ILE A 124 -8.22 -0.52 14.77
CA ILE A 124 -9.34 -1.46 14.84
C ILE A 124 -10.62 -0.83 14.26
N ARG A 125 -10.92 0.43 14.58
CA ARG A 125 -12.07 1.15 14.00
C ARG A 125 -11.92 1.32 12.49
N PHE A 126 -10.73 1.68 12.01
CA PHE A 126 -10.43 1.77 10.58
C PHE A 126 -10.68 0.44 9.87
N MET A 127 -10.15 -0.67 10.40
CA MET A 127 -10.39 -2.01 9.85
C MET A 127 -11.89 -2.36 9.79
N GLY A 128 -12.64 -2.00 10.83
CA GLY A 128 -14.08 -2.22 10.93
C GLY A 128 -14.89 -1.48 9.87
N GLU A 129 -14.53 -0.24 9.54
CA GLU A 129 -15.20 0.54 8.49
C GLU A 129 -14.70 0.20 7.08
N PHE A 130 -13.42 -0.15 6.95
CA PHE A 130 -12.79 -0.33 5.65
C PHE A 130 -13.18 -1.64 4.96
N LEU A 131 -13.40 -2.74 5.69
CA LEU A 131 -13.85 -4.00 5.08
C LEU A 131 -15.24 -3.86 4.39
N PRO A 132 -16.27 -3.26 5.03
CA PRO A 132 -17.53 -2.92 4.34
C PRO A 132 -17.32 -2.07 3.09
N TYR A 133 -16.41 -1.08 3.16
CA TYR A 133 -16.09 -0.27 2.00
C TYR A 133 -15.44 -1.08 0.86
N LEU A 134 -14.48 -1.96 1.16
CA LEU A 134 -13.87 -2.85 0.16
C LEU A 134 -14.91 -3.69 -0.58
N LYS A 135 -15.92 -4.20 0.13
CA LYS A 135 -17.03 -4.95 -0.50
C LYS A 135 -17.82 -4.07 -1.46
N SER A 136 -18.23 -2.88 -1.00
CA SER A 136 -18.95 -1.92 -1.84
C SER A 136 -18.13 -1.46 -3.05
N LEU A 137 -16.83 -1.23 -2.87
CA LEU A 137 -15.92 -0.86 -3.97
C LEU A 137 -15.89 -1.94 -5.06
N ARG A 138 -15.75 -3.21 -4.68
CA ARG A 138 -15.79 -4.34 -5.61
C ARG A 138 -17.10 -4.39 -6.38
N GLU A 139 -18.23 -4.25 -5.69
CA GLU A 139 -19.56 -4.29 -6.30
C GLU A 139 -19.78 -3.13 -7.29
N ARG A 140 -19.40 -1.90 -6.90
CA ARG A 140 -19.49 -0.73 -7.78
C ARG A 140 -18.58 -0.84 -8.99
N ALA A 141 -17.33 -1.25 -8.80
CA ALA A 141 -16.39 -1.43 -9.90
C ALA A 141 -16.91 -2.48 -10.89
N ALA A 142 -17.41 -3.63 -10.40
CA ALA A 142 -17.98 -4.67 -11.24
C ALA A 142 -19.21 -4.19 -12.03
N ALA A 143 -20.09 -3.39 -11.41
CA ALA A 143 -21.24 -2.80 -12.09
C ALA A 143 -20.84 -1.87 -13.25
N ASP A 144 -19.68 -1.22 -13.14
CA ASP A 144 -19.10 -0.38 -14.19
C ASP A 144 -18.15 -1.14 -15.14
N GLY A 145 -18.06 -2.47 -15.02
CA GLY A 145 -17.17 -3.30 -15.83
C GLY A 145 -15.67 -3.09 -15.56
N ARG A 146 -15.32 -2.64 -14.34
CA ARG A 146 -13.94 -2.46 -13.88
C ARG A 146 -13.52 -3.53 -12.89
N GLU A 147 -12.24 -3.83 -12.90
CA GLU A 147 -11.56 -4.54 -11.82
C GLU A 147 -11.06 -3.56 -10.74
N VAL A 148 -10.58 -4.06 -9.60
CA VAL A 148 -10.02 -3.22 -8.52
C VAL A 148 -8.65 -3.74 -8.11
N VAL A 149 -7.71 -2.83 -7.85
CA VAL A 149 -6.49 -3.11 -7.09
C VAL A 149 -6.26 -2.04 -6.02
N VAL A 150 -6.25 -2.47 -4.76
CA VAL A 150 -5.92 -1.65 -3.59
C VAL A 150 -4.48 -1.93 -3.21
N CYS A 151 -3.62 -0.99 -3.56
CA CYS A 151 -2.21 -0.99 -3.20
C CYS A 151 -2.03 -0.29 -1.86
N GLY A 152 -1.08 -0.72 -1.05
CA GLY A 152 -0.71 0.09 0.09
C GLY A 152 0.14 -0.60 1.13
N ASP A 153 0.44 0.18 2.18
CA ASP A 153 0.92 -0.31 3.46
C ASP A 153 -0.30 -0.60 4.34
N TRP A 154 -0.56 -1.89 4.54
CA TRP A 154 -1.67 -2.40 5.34
C TRP A 154 -1.30 -2.52 6.81
N ASN A 155 -0.02 -2.29 7.18
CA ASN A 155 0.48 -2.37 8.55
C ASN A 155 0.17 -3.70 9.26
N ILE A 156 -0.05 -4.79 8.50
CA ILE A 156 -0.40 -6.13 9.02
C ILE A 156 0.30 -7.17 8.17
N ALA A 157 1.03 -8.09 8.80
CA ALA A 157 1.51 -9.32 8.18
C ALA A 157 0.46 -10.43 8.40
N HIS A 158 0.08 -11.17 7.35
CA HIS A 158 -1.06 -12.12 7.41
C HIS A 158 -0.65 -13.47 8.01
N GLN A 159 0.39 -14.07 7.45
CA GLN A 159 0.83 -15.43 7.76
C GLN A 159 2.18 -15.45 8.47
N GLU A 160 2.55 -16.58 9.07
CA GLU A 160 3.87 -16.73 9.72
C GLU A 160 5.02 -16.54 8.71
N ALA A 161 4.79 -16.86 7.44
CA ALA A 161 5.72 -16.60 6.34
C ALA A 161 5.93 -15.10 6.05
N ASP A 162 5.03 -14.22 6.51
CA ASP A 162 5.04 -12.80 6.17
C ASP A 162 5.93 -11.95 7.09
N LEU A 163 6.62 -12.55 8.06
CA LEU A 163 7.58 -11.85 8.90
C LEU A 163 8.62 -12.80 9.48
N LYS A 164 9.88 -12.37 9.51
CA LYS A 164 10.99 -13.25 9.90
C LYS A 164 10.89 -13.77 11.34
N ASN A 165 10.54 -12.90 12.27
CA ASN A 165 10.44 -13.22 13.71
C ASN A 165 8.99 -13.30 14.18
N TRP A 166 8.16 -14.10 13.52
CA TRP A 166 6.73 -14.22 13.84
C TRP A 166 6.47 -14.65 15.28
N LYS A 167 7.29 -15.56 15.85
CA LYS A 167 7.13 -16.07 17.23
C LYS A 167 7.17 -14.94 18.26
N GLY A 168 8.11 -14.01 18.09
CA GLY A 168 8.29 -12.87 18.99
C GLY A 168 7.26 -11.75 18.82
N ASN A 169 6.51 -11.75 17.70
CA ASN A 169 5.64 -10.64 17.32
C ASN A 169 4.14 -10.93 17.45
N LYS A 170 3.74 -12.13 17.90
CA LYS A 170 2.32 -12.50 18.09
C LYS A 170 1.51 -11.57 19.03
N LYS A 171 2.20 -10.74 19.81
CA LYS A 171 1.61 -9.79 20.77
C LYS A 171 1.88 -8.33 20.38
N ASN A 172 2.44 -8.08 19.20
CA ASN A 172 2.76 -6.76 18.71
C ASN A 172 1.79 -6.39 17.58
N SER A 173 1.44 -5.10 17.50
CA SER A 173 0.66 -4.58 16.37
C SER A 173 1.32 -4.92 15.05
N GLY A 174 0.50 -5.28 14.08
CA GLY A 174 0.90 -5.80 12.78
C GLY A 174 0.97 -7.31 12.69
N PHE A 175 0.87 -8.05 13.81
CA PHE A 175 0.77 -9.51 13.79
C PHE A 175 -0.15 -10.07 14.88
N LEU A 176 -1.08 -9.25 15.38
CA LEU A 176 -2.07 -9.69 16.37
C LEU A 176 -3.04 -10.69 15.74
N PRO A 177 -3.58 -11.66 16.51
CA PRO A 177 -4.56 -12.61 16.00
C PRO A 177 -5.76 -11.96 15.30
N GLU A 178 -6.29 -10.88 15.85
CA GLU A 178 -7.43 -10.13 15.32
C GLU A 178 -7.12 -9.39 14.01
N GLU A 179 -5.92 -8.83 13.87
CA GLU A 179 -5.48 -8.16 12.63
C GLU A 179 -5.31 -9.17 11.49
N ARG A 180 -4.74 -10.34 11.82
CA ARG A 180 -4.58 -11.45 10.87
C ARG A 180 -5.93 -12.04 10.47
N ALA A 181 -6.85 -12.19 11.43
CA ALA A 181 -8.20 -12.64 11.17
C ALA A 181 -8.96 -11.66 10.26
N TRP A 182 -8.75 -10.36 10.45
CA TRP A 182 -9.33 -9.34 9.57
C TRP A 182 -8.81 -9.44 8.13
N LEU A 183 -7.49 -9.63 7.91
CA LEU A 183 -6.97 -9.92 6.57
C LEU A 183 -7.54 -11.23 5.98
N SER A 184 -7.73 -12.27 6.80
CA SER A 184 -8.42 -13.48 6.33
C SER A 184 -9.84 -13.17 5.84
N SER A 185 -10.59 -12.30 6.52
CA SER A 185 -11.90 -11.82 6.07
C SER A 185 -11.84 -11.02 4.76
N VAL A 186 -10.80 -10.20 4.56
CA VAL A 186 -10.58 -9.48 3.29
C VAL A 186 -10.41 -10.46 2.13
N PHE A 187 -9.69 -11.57 2.35
CA PHE A 187 -9.39 -12.56 1.32
C PHE A 187 -10.41 -13.69 1.19
N GLU A 188 -11.28 -13.89 2.18
CA GLU A 188 -12.31 -14.93 2.19
C GLU A 188 -13.29 -14.71 1.03
N PRO A 189 -13.44 -15.65 0.06
CA PRO A 189 -14.31 -15.48 -1.11
C PRO A 189 -15.75 -15.09 -0.79
N THR A 190 -16.27 -15.58 0.34
CA THR A 190 -17.65 -15.33 0.79
C THR A 190 -17.82 -14.02 1.57
N ASP A 191 -16.72 -13.32 1.87
CA ASP A 191 -16.70 -12.09 2.65
C ASP A 191 -16.12 -10.93 1.82
N GLY A 192 -14.85 -10.56 2.01
CA GLY A 192 -14.19 -9.55 1.20
C GLY A 192 -13.95 -10.01 -0.24
N GLY A 193 -13.60 -11.29 -0.42
CA GLY A 193 -13.32 -11.96 -1.69
C GLY A 193 -12.37 -11.20 -2.62
N TYR A 194 -11.36 -10.58 -2.02
CA TYR A 194 -10.18 -10.08 -2.72
C TYR A 194 -9.07 -11.15 -2.73
N VAL A 195 -8.03 -10.90 -3.51
CA VAL A 195 -6.85 -11.75 -3.60
C VAL A 195 -5.60 -10.96 -3.23
N ASP A 196 -4.77 -11.53 -2.38
CA ASP A 196 -3.38 -11.11 -2.18
C ASP A 196 -2.55 -11.55 -3.39
N VAL A 197 -2.28 -10.61 -4.30
CA VAL A 197 -1.69 -10.94 -5.61
C VAL A 197 -0.26 -11.46 -5.47
N VAL A 198 0.54 -10.87 -4.59
CA VAL A 198 1.93 -11.28 -4.40
C VAL A 198 2.00 -12.69 -3.80
N ARG A 199 1.17 -12.99 -2.80
CA ARG A 199 1.09 -14.35 -2.22
C ARG A 199 0.56 -15.36 -3.24
N SER A 200 -0.40 -14.98 -4.10
CA SER A 200 -0.90 -15.85 -5.16
C SER A 200 0.18 -16.24 -6.18
N LEU A 201 1.11 -15.33 -6.48
CA LEU A 201 2.23 -15.59 -7.39
C LEU A 201 3.37 -16.37 -6.72
N HIS A 202 3.52 -16.22 -5.40
CA HIS A 202 4.61 -16.79 -4.61
C HIS A 202 4.10 -17.54 -3.36
N PRO A 203 3.29 -18.61 -3.52
CA PRO A 203 2.63 -19.26 -2.39
C PRO A 203 3.61 -19.85 -1.36
N ASP A 204 4.74 -20.37 -1.82
CA ASP A 204 5.70 -21.12 -0.99
C ASP A 204 6.92 -20.28 -0.52
N VAL A 205 6.87 -18.96 -0.70
CA VAL A 205 8.00 -18.07 -0.39
C VAL A 205 7.85 -17.46 1.01
N GLU A 206 8.87 -17.55 1.86
CA GLU A 206 8.95 -16.67 3.05
C GLU A 206 9.14 -15.22 2.60
N GLY A 207 8.25 -14.32 3.02
CA GLY A 207 8.11 -13.01 2.40
C GLY A 207 7.41 -13.10 1.03
N PRO A 208 7.90 -12.41 -0.03
CA PRO A 208 8.99 -11.43 0.01
C PRO A 208 8.64 -10.28 0.95
N TYR A 209 9.55 -9.93 1.85
CA TYR A 209 9.33 -8.83 2.79
C TYR A 209 9.38 -7.49 2.05
N SER A 210 8.66 -6.51 2.56
CA SER A 210 8.57 -5.17 1.99
C SER A 210 9.02 -4.09 2.97
N TRP A 211 9.14 -4.39 4.26
CA TRP A 211 9.55 -3.45 5.30
C TRP A 211 10.67 -4.01 6.20
N TRP A 212 11.63 -3.15 6.54
CA TRP A 212 12.68 -3.45 7.52
C TRP A 212 13.01 -2.21 8.36
N SER A 213 13.03 -2.38 9.68
CA SER A 213 13.40 -1.30 10.61
C SER A 213 14.75 -0.66 10.27
N TYR A 214 14.85 0.67 10.43
CA TYR A 214 16.12 1.40 10.50
C TYR A 214 16.97 1.08 11.72
N ARG A 215 16.41 0.41 12.72
CA ARG A 215 17.15 0.08 13.95
C ARG A 215 17.88 -1.25 13.80
N GLY A 216 19.15 -1.23 14.18
CA GLY A 216 19.98 -2.43 14.20
C GLY A 216 20.28 -2.94 12.80
N ARG A 217 20.36 -4.27 12.65
CA ARG A 217 20.74 -4.95 11.40
C ARG A 217 19.56 -5.68 10.76
N ALA A 218 18.35 -5.12 10.89
CA ALA A 218 17.13 -5.78 10.39
C ALA A 218 17.18 -5.92 8.87
N PHE A 219 17.63 -4.88 8.17
CA PHE A 219 17.82 -4.91 6.72
C PHE A 219 18.90 -5.95 6.34
N ASP A 220 20.10 -5.90 6.91
CA ASP A 220 21.21 -6.79 6.52
C ASP A 220 20.90 -8.28 6.77
N ASN A 221 20.20 -8.59 7.86
CA ASN A 221 19.83 -9.97 8.22
C ASN A 221 18.51 -10.43 7.59
N ASP A 222 17.90 -9.58 6.75
CA ASP A 222 16.58 -9.80 6.16
C ASP A 222 15.49 -10.14 7.19
N ALA A 223 15.55 -9.49 8.36
CA ALA A 223 14.57 -9.60 9.42
C ALA A 223 13.35 -8.68 9.13
N GLY A 224 12.73 -8.91 7.98
CA GLY A 224 11.68 -8.06 7.42
C GLY A 224 10.27 -8.52 7.75
N TRP A 225 9.32 -7.68 7.31
CA TRP A 225 7.88 -7.91 7.33
C TRP A 225 7.32 -7.64 5.94
N ARG A 226 6.33 -8.43 5.53
CA ARG A 226 5.50 -8.18 4.35
C ARG A 226 4.21 -7.54 4.84
N ILE A 227 4.17 -6.22 4.76
CA ILE A 227 3.01 -5.40 5.18
C ILE A 227 2.48 -4.51 4.05
N ASP A 228 3.17 -4.50 2.91
CA ASP A 228 2.75 -3.82 1.70
C ASP A 228 2.12 -4.82 0.73
N TYR A 229 0.90 -4.54 0.28
CA TYR A 229 0.11 -5.46 -0.53
C TYR A 229 -0.41 -4.78 -1.79
N GLN A 230 -0.62 -5.58 -2.83
CA GLN A 230 -1.60 -5.29 -3.88
C GLN A 230 -2.74 -6.29 -3.73
N VAL A 231 -3.87 -5.81 -3.22
CA VAL A 231 -5.08 -6.58 -2.96
C VAL A 231 -6.06 -6.32 -4.09
N SER A 232 -6.34 -7.32 -4.93
CA SER A 232 -7.15 -7.11 -6.14
C SER A 232 -8.39 -7.98 -6.21
N THR A 233 -9.32 -7.60 -7.08
CA THR A 233 -10.38 -8.51 -7.48
C THR A 233 -9.82 -9.78 -8.15
N PRO A 234 -10.52 -10.92 -8.07
CA PRO A 234 -10.03 -12.18 -8.62
C PRO A 234 -9.74 -12.15 -10.13
N GLY A 235 -10.55 -11.40 -10.91
CA GLY A 235 -10.37 -11.28 -12.36
C GLY A 235 -9.05 -10.62 -12.73
N LEU A 236 -8.70 -9.50 -12.08
CA LEU A 236 -7.40 -8.86 -12.23
C LEU A 236 -6.25 -9.71 -11.65
N ALA A 237 -6.44 -10.35 -10.50
CA ALA A 237 -5.43 -11.23 -9.91
C ALA A 237 -5.03 -12.36 -10.87
N GLY A 238 -6.01 -12.96 -11.56
CA GLY A 238 -5.78 -14.02 -12.55
C GLY A 238 -5.01 -13.57 -13.79
N ARG A 239 -4.84 -12.25 -14.00
CA ARG A 239 -4.01 -11.68 -15.07
C ARG A 239 -2.62 -11.28 -14.58
N ALA A 240 -2.32 -11.40 -13.30
CA ALA A 240 -1.00 -11.09 -12.77
C ALA A 240 0.02 -12.14 -13.28
N VAL A 241 1.10 -11.67 -13.89
CA VAL A 241 2.16 -12.54 -14.46
C VAL A 241 3.50 -12.38 -13.75
N LYS A 242 3.68 -11.29 -13.00
CA LYS A 242 4.89 -11.03 -12.23
C LYS A 242 4.57 -10.17 -11.03
N GLY A 243 5.15 -10.50 -9.88
CA GLY A 243 5.07 -9.71 -8.65
C GLY A 243 6.41 -9.78 -7.95
N PHE A 244 6.98 -8.66 -7.51
CA PHE A 244 8.30 -8.62 -6.90
C PHE A 244 8.48 -7.40 -6.00
N VAL A 245 9.45 -7.49 -5.10
CA VAL A 245 9.87 -6.39 -4.23
C VAL A 245 11.21 -5.84 -4.71
N GLU A 246 11.27 -4.54 -4.96
CA GLU A 246 12.47 -3.83 -5.41
C GLU A 246 13.34 -3.43 -4.22
N ARG A 247 13.79 -4.44 -3.47
CA ARG A 247 14.66 -4.23 -2.31
C ARG A 247 16.01 -3.67 -2.75
N ALA A 248 16.45 -2.59 -2.12
CA ALA A 248 17.78 -2.01 -2.33
C ALA A 248 18.89 -3.04 -2.04
N ALA A 249 20.03 -2.95 -2.74
CA ALA A 249 21.13 -3.91 -2.59
C ALA A 249 21.82 -3.77 -1.22
N THR A 250 21.89 -2.56 -0.68
CA THR A 250 22.45 -2.26 0.64
C THR A 250 21.52 -1.40 1.50
N HIS A 251 21.76 -1.38 2.80
CA HIS A 251 21.01 -0.53 3.73
C HIS A 251 21.08 0.95 3.37
N ASP A 252 22.20 1.44 2.84
CA ASP A 252 22.43 2.87 2.61
C ASP A 252 21.82 3.37 1.30
N GLU A 253 21.55 2.47 0.35
CA GLU A 253 20.90 2.78 -0.92
C GLU A 253 19.37 2.89 -0.80
N ARG A 254 18.78 2.54 0.34
CA ARG A 254 17.34 2.65 0.53
C ARG A 254 16.94 4.09 0.84
N TRP A 255 15.84 4.52 0.23
CA TRP A 255 15.25 5.83 0.44
C TRP A 255 14.02 5.80 1.35
N SER A 256 13.55 4.60 1.71
CA SER A 256 12.50 4.32 2.70
C SER A 256 12.85 3.06 3.51
N ASP A 257 12.22 2.89 4.67
CA ASP A 257 12.22 1.59 5.38
C ASP A 257 11.38 0.53 4.67
N HIS A 258 10.54 0.94 3.73
CA HIS A 258 9.85 0.06 2.80
C HIS A 258 10.57 -0.01 1.45
N ALA A 259 10.36 -1.11 0.73
CA ALA A 259 10.77 -1.31 -0.65
C ALA A 259 9.54 -1.33 -1.58
N PRO A 260 9.65 -0.84 -2.83
CA PRO A 260 8.54 -0.90 -3.79
C PRO A 260 8.06 -2.33 -4.05
N VAL A 261 6.74 -2.50 -4.07
CA VAL A 261 6.06 -3.76 -4.43
C VAL A 261 5.40 -3.58 -5.79
N THR A 262 5.97 -4.23 -6.80
CA THR A 262 5.56 -4.07 -8.21
C THR A 262 4.89 -5.33 -8.73
N VAL A 263 3.74 -5.17 -9.38
CA VAL A 263 2.98 -6.24 -10.03
C VAL A 263 2.68 -5.87 -11.48
N VAL A 264 2.86 -6.85 -12.37
CA VAL A 264 2.55 -6.75 -13.80
C VAL A 264 1.32 -7.62 -14.09
N TYR A 265 0.28 -7.00 -14.64
CA TYR A 265 -0.97 -7.61 -15.05
C TYR A 265 -1.07 -7.61 -16.58
N GLU A 266 -1.50 -8.71 -17.21
CA GLU A 266 -1.72 -8.79 -18.66
C GLU A 266 -3.00 -8.10 -19.14
#